data_AF-A0A5B9Y402-F1
#
_entry.id   AF-A0A5B9Y402-F1
#
_cell.length_a   1.000
_cell.length_b   1.000
_cell.length_c   1.000
_cell.angle_alpha   90.00
_cell.angle_beta   90.00
_cell.angle_gamma   90.00
#
_symmetry.space_group_name_H-M   'P 1'
#
loop_
_entity.id
_entity.type
_entity.pdbx_description
1 polymer ?
#
loop_
_entity_poly.entity_id
_entity_poly.type
_entity_poly.pdbx_seq_one_letter_code
_entity_poly.pdbx_strand_id
1 'polypeptide(L)'
;MRQDKKITNYFIGLLIIVVLDGALTLSIGTRSIIYLAKGIWIAPIIQFIPLIFFATLFAIETIFITKYFKNCEKYKKAGLENFRFKALKEIEDKNIKKFKKTIIVNYIACGLTVCLGFLGLVPLFFMISGTKQYNFDRLIEQNKNNK
;
A
#
# COMPACT_ATOMS: atom_id res chain seq x y z
N MET A 1 13.52 13.07 13.37
CA MET A 1 13.02 13.91 12.25
C MET A 1 13.32 13.38 10.84
N ARG A 2 14.55 12.96 10.48
CA ARG A 2 14.83 12.37 9.13
C ARG A 2 14.17 10.99 8.90
N GLN A 3 14.03 10.18 9.95
CA GLN A 3 13.45 8.84 9.91
C GLN A 3 11.95 8.86 9.56
N ASP A 4 11.18 9.72 10.24
CA ASP A 4 9.75 9.89 9.99
C ASP A 4 9.46 10.27 8.53
N LYS A 5 10.28 11.15 7.93
CA LYS A 5 10.08 11.60 6.54
C LYS A 5 10.10 10.43 5.54
N LYS A 6 11.04 9.48 5.66
CA LYS A 6 11.13 8.38 4.69
C LYS A 6 10.03 7.33 4.86
N ILE A 7 9.62 7.03 6.10
CA ILE A 7 8.45 6.19 6.34
C ILE A 7 7.19 6.88 5.79
N THR A 8 7.11 8.20 5.90
CA THR A 8 6.01 8.97 5.29
C THR A 8 6.03 8.85 3.78
N ASN A 9 7.19 8.92 3.15
CA ASN A 9 7.31 8.75 1.71
C ASN A 9 6.77 7.39 1.27
N TYR A 10 7.06 6.31 2.00
CA TYR A 10 6.45 5.00 1.73
C TYR A 10 4.92 5.07 1.67
N PHE A 11 4.30 5.67 2.69
CA PHE A 11 2.84 5.79 2.76
C PHE A 11 2.26 6.78 1.76
N ILE A 12 2.99 7.82 1.37
CA ILE A 12 2.61 8.70 0.27
C ILE A 12 2.59 7.92 -1.04
N GLY A 13 3.64 7.12 -1.31
CA GLY A 13 3.69 6.23 -2.46
C GLY A 13 2.54 5.24 -2.48
N LEU A 14 2.26 4.61 -1.34
CA LEU A 14 1.16 3.67 -1.20
C LEU A 14 -0.21 4.34 -1.40
N LEU A 15 -0.40 5.57 -0.91
CA LEU A 15 -1.64 6.31 -1.09
C LEU A 15 -1.88 6.65 -2.57
N ILE A 16 -0.84 7.03 -3.30
CA ILE A 16 -0.91 7.25 -4.75
C ILE A 16 -1.36 5.96 -5.46
N ILE A 17 -0.79 4.81 -5.10
CA ILE A 17 -1.17 3.52 -5.69
C ILE A 17 -2.63 3.20 -5.40
N VAL A 18 -3.08 3.34 -4.14
CA VAL A 18 -4.48 3.11 -3.77
C VAL A 18 -5.45 3.99 -4.58
N VAL A 19 -5.11 5.25 -4.81
CA VAL A 19 -5.93 6.15 -5.63
C VAL A 19 -5.97 5.68 -7.09
N LEU A 20 -4.83 5.25 -7.64
CA LEU A 20 -4.74 4.73 -9.01
C LEU A 20 -5.50 3.42 -9.17
N ASP A 21 -5.34 2.47 -8.25
CA ASP A 21 -6.06 1.19 -8.25
C ASP A 21 -7.56 1.39 -8.07
N GLY A 22 -7.97 2.34 -7.22
CA GLY A 22 -9.36 2.76 -7.08
C GLY A 22 -9.92 3.34 -8.38
N ALA A 23 -9.17 4.23 -9.05
CA ALA A 23 -9.56 4.81 -10.32
C ALA A 23 -9.67 3.75 -11.44
N LEU A 24 -8.74 2.79 -11.51
CA LEU A 24 -8.79 1.67 -12.44
C LEU A 24 -9.99 0.77 -12.18
N THR A 25 -10.23 0.40 -10.92
CA THR A 25 -11.37 -0.42 -10.51
C THR A 25 -12.69 0.24 -10.90
N LEU A 26 -12.83 1.55 -10.63
CA LEU A 26 -14.02 2.33 -11.03
C LEU A 26 -14.17 2.45 -12.54
N SER A 27 -13.07 2.66 -13.28
CA SER A 27 -13.08 2.76 -14.74
C SER A 27 -13.52 1.45 -15.39
N ILE A 28 -12.99 0.31 -14.92
CA ILE A 28 -13.40 -1.02 -15.40
C ILE A 28 -14.86 -1.28 -15.01
N GLY A 29 -15.24 -1.00 -13.76
CA GLY A 29 -16.61 -1.21 -13.27
C GLY A 29 -17.66 -0.42 -14.05
N THR A 30 -17.41 0.87 -14.30
CA THR A 30 -18.33 1.72 -15.08
C THR A 30 -18.46 1.25 -16.53
N ARG A 31 -17.35 0.85 -17.19
CA ARG A 31 -17.40 0.27 -18.54
C ARG A 31 -18.19 -1.03 -18.59
N SER A 32 -17.98 -1.92 -17.62
CA SER A 32 -18.74 -3.17 -17.52
C SER A 32 -20.25 -2.91 -17.39
N ILE A 33 -20.67 -1.95 -16.58
CA ILE A 33 -22.09 -1.56 -16.44
C ILE A 33 -22.65 -1.02 -17.76
N ILE A 34 -21.89 -0.15 -18.46
CA ILE A 34 -22.32 0.41 -19.76
C ILE A 34 -22.49 -0.71 -20.80
N TYR A 35 -21.58 -1.67 -20.86
CA TYR A 35 -21.69 -2.79 -21.81
C TYR A 35 -22.86 -3.71 -21.50
N LEU A 36 -23.12 -3.99 -20.23
CA LEU A 36 -24.31 -4.73 -19.80
C LEU A 36 -25.60 -3.99 -20.20
N ALA A 37 -25.66 -2.68 -19.99
CA ALA A 37 -26.81 -1.86 -20.40
C ALA A 37 -27.04 -1.85 -21.92
N LYS A 38 -25.98 -2.04 -22.72
CA LYS A 38 -26.06 -2.17 -24.18
C LYS A 38 -26.34 -3.60 -24.66
N GLY A 39 -26.52 -4.57 -23.75
CA GLY A 39 -26.71 -5.98 -24.08
C GLY A 39 -25.47 -6.69 -24.61
N ILE A 40 -24.28 -6.11 -24.45
CA ILE A 40 -23.00 -6.71 -24.86
C ILE A 40 -22.43 -7.48 -23.67
N TRP A 41 -22.64 -8.79 -23.63
CA TRP A 41 -22.29 -9.64 -22.48
C TRP A 41 -20.83 -10.10 -22.44
N ILE A 42 -20.18 -10.25 -23.60
CA ILE A 42 -18.82 -10.82 -23.70
C ILE A 42 -17.78 -9.87 -23.08
N ALA A 43 -17.89 -8.56 -23.32
CA ALA A 43 -16.92 -7.59 -22.81
C ALA A 43 -16.87 -7.53 -21.25
N PRO A 44 -18.01 -7.46 -20.53
CA PRO A 44 -18.05 -7.57 -19.08
C PRO A 44 -17.42 -8.85 -18.51
N ILE A 45 -17.64 -10.00 -19.17
CA ILE A 45 -17.10 -11.30 -18.71
C ILE A 45 -15.57 -11.27 -18.73
N ILE A 46 -14.98 -10.77 -19.82
CA ILE A 46 -13.52 -10.65 -19.94
C ILE A 46 -12.97 -9.64 -18.93
N GLN A 47 -13.70 -8.56 -18.67
CA GLN A 47 -13.33 -7.50 -17.72
C GLN A 47 -13.50 -7.91 -16.24
N PHE A 48 -14.18 -9.02 -15.96
CA PHE A 48 -14.41 -9.47 -14.59
C PHE A 48 -13.12 -9.90 -13.87
N ILE A 49 -12.22 -10.57 -14.59
CA ILE A 49 -10.92 -11.00 -14.05
C ILE A 49 -10.08 -9.80 -13.57
N PRO A 50 -9.78 -8.79 -14.41
CA PRO A 50 -9.04 -7.62 -13.95
C PRO A 50 -9.80 -6.82 -12.88
N LEU A 51 -11.14 -6.78 -12.94
CA LEU A 51 -11.93 -6.10 -11.92
C LEU A 51 -11.75 -6.72 -10.52
N ILE A 52 -11.88 -8.04 -10.40
CA ILE A 52 -11.65 -8.74 -9.12
C ILE A 52 -10.21 -8.54 -8.66
N PHE A 53 -9.25 -8.63 -9.57
CA PHE A 53 -7.84 -8.48 -9.26
C PHE A 53 -7.54 -7.10 -8.66
N PHE A 54 -7.93 -6.00 -9.33
CA PHE A 54 -7.71 -4.64 -8.83
C PHE A 54 -8.53 -4.33 -7.58
N ALA A 55 -9.77 -4.83 -7.48
CA ALA A 55 -10.56 -4.68 -6.26
C ALA A 55 -9.91 -5.35 -5.05
N THR A 56 -9.27 -6.51 -5.25
CA THR A 56 -8.56 -7.22 -4.19
C THR A 56 -7.29 -6.48 -3.76
N LEU A 57 -6.51 -5.95 -4.71
CA LEU A 57 -5.35 -5.10 -4.41
C LEU A 57 -5.77 -3.88 -3.60
N PHE A 58 -6.76 -3.13 -4.11
CA PHE A 58 -7.30 -1.95 -3.45
C PHE A 58 -7.76 -2.23 -2.01
N ALA A 59 -8.44 -3.37 -1.79
CA ALA A 59 -8.88 -3.77 -0.45
C ALA A 59 -7.70 -4.06 0.50
N ILE A 60 -6.69 -4.80 0.03
CA ILE A 60 -5.50 -5.12 0.83
C ILE A 60 -4.76 -3.84 1.25
N GLU A 61 -4.53 -2.95 0.29
CA GLU A 61 -3.80 -1.70 0.51
C GLU A 61 -4.57 -0.75 1.43
N THR A 62 -5.87 -0.59 1.20
CA THR A 62 -6.73 0.27 2.03
C THR A 62 -6.78 -0.21 3.48
N ILE A 63 -6.91 -1.52 3.71
CA ILE A 63 -6.88 -2.10 5.07
C ILE A 63 -5.53 -1.81 5.73
N PHE A 64 -4.43 -1.98 4.99
CA PHE A 64 -3.09 -1.74 5.51
C PHE A 64 -2.85 -0.28 5.87
N ILE A 65 -3.20 0.66 4.98
CA ILE A 65 -3.13 2.10 5.21
C ILE A 65 -3.96 2.50 6.43
N THR A 66 -5.21 2.04 6.50
CA THR A 66 -6.14 2.39 7.59
C THR A 66 -5.58 1.92 8.94
N LYS A 67 -5.06 0.70 8.98
CA LYS A 67 -4.45 0.14 10.20
C LYS A 67 -3.20 0.94 10.62
N TYR A 68 -2.38 1.36 9.67
CA TYR A 68 -1.22 2.20 9.93
C TYR A 68 -1.60 3.58 10.49
N PHE A 69 -2.56 4.28 9.88
CA PHE A 69 -2.98 5.59 10.37
C PHE A 69 -3.64 5.51 11.74
N LYS A 70 -4.44 4.48 12.01
CA LYS A 70 -5.02 4.23 13.35
C LYS A 70 -3.94 4.04 14.42
N ASN A 71 -2.91 3.25 14.13
CA ASN A 71 -1.79 3.06 15.06
C ASN A 71 -0.96 4.35 15.20
N CYS A 72 -0.73 5.09 14.12
CA CYS A 72 -0.06 6.39 14.18
C CYS A 72 -0.80 7.37 15.09
N GLU A 73 -2.12 7.46 14.96
CA GLU A 73 -2.93 8.36 15.78
C GLU A 73 -2.89 7.97 17.26
N LYS A 74 -2.98 6.67 17.56
CA LYS A 74 -2.84 6.13 18.91
C LYS A 74 -1.50 6.53 19.55
N TYR A 75 -0.38 6.33 18.85
CA TYR A 75 0.95 6.63 19.37
C TYR A 75 1.26 8.13 19.39
N LYS A 76 0.70 8.91 18.46
CA LYS A 76 0.78 10.38 18.47
C LYS A 76 0.05 10.95 19.69
N LYS A 77 -1.15 10.45 20.01
CA LYS A 77 -1.91 10.85 21.20
C LYS A 77 -1.19 10.51 22.51
N ALA A 78 -0.41 9.42 22.51
CA ALA A 78 0.43 9.04 23.65
C ALA A 78 1.75 9.83 23.76
N GLY A 79 2.02 10.80 22.88
CA GLY A 79 3.23 11.64 22.94
C GLY A 79 4.53 10.89 22.63
N LEU A 80 4.46 9.74 21.96
CA LEU A 80 5.65 8.90 21.72
C LEU A 80 6.46 9.44 20.55
N GLU A 81 7.76 9.62 20.78
CA GLU A 81 8.73 9.83 19.70
C GLU A 81 8.79 8.62 18.76
N ASN A 82 9.07 8.86 17.47
CA ASN A 82 9.11 7.85 16.42
C ASN A 82 7.80 7.04 16.27
N PHE A 83 6.65 7.67 16.54
CA PHE A 83 5.33 7.02 16.47
C PHE A 83 5.06 6.34 15.13
N ARG A 84 5.63 6.83 14.01
CA ARG A 84 5.49 6.23 12.66
C ARG A 84 6.20 4.89 12.54
N PHE A 85 7.39 4.79 13.10
CA PHE A 85 8.13 3.52 13.16
C PHE A 85 7.41 2.53 14.08
N LYS A 86 6.99 2.97 15.28
CA LYS A 86 6.23 2.13 16.23
C LYS A 86 4.91 1.63 15.64
N ALA A 87 4.19 2.48 14.89
CA ALA A 87 2.95 2.10 14.23
C ALA A 87 3.17 0.98 13.20
N LEU A 88 4.25 1.05 12.42
CA LEU A 88 4.60 0.04 11.42
C LEU A 88 5.08 -1.25 12.08
N LYS A 89 5.92 -1.13 13.11
CA LYS A 89 6.41 -2.26 13.91
C LYS A 89 5.27 -3.02 14.59
N GLU A 90 4.27 -2.34 15.16
CA GLU A 90 3.10 -3.01 15.73
C GLU A 90 2.32 -3.82 14.68
N ILE A 91 2.33 -3.39 13.42
CA ILE A 91 1.70 -4.16 12.33
C ILE A 91 2.54 -5.39 11.98
N GLU A 92 3.87 -5.28 11.95
CA GLU A 92 4.80 -6.40 11.75
C GLU A 92 4.69 -7.43 12.88
N ASP A 93 4.76 -6.98 14.14
CA ASP A 93 4.77 -7.83 15.34
C ASP A 93 3.48 -8.65 15.48
N LYS A 94 2.33 -8.09 15.06
CA LYS A 94 1.05 -8.82 15.07
C LYS A 94 1.04 -10.00 14.10
N ASN A 95 1.68 -9.88 12.93
CA ASN A 95 1.77 -10.98 11.96
C ASN A 95 2.85 -10.70 10.90
N ILE A 96 4.08 -11.15 11.15
CA ILE A 96 5.22 -10.92 10.26
C ILE A 96 5.03 -11.55 8.87
N LYS A 97 4.39 -12.73 8.78
CA LYS A 97 4.14 -13.41 7.50
C LYS A 97 3.18 -12.59 6.65
N LYS A 98 2.09 -12.10 7.23
CA LYS A 98 1.11 -11.25 6.55
C LYS A 98 1.73 -9.91 6.15
N PHE A 99 2.52 -9.31 7.04
CA PHE A 99 3.22 -8.05 6.77
C PHE A 99 4.12 -8.16 5.52
N LYS A 100 5.00 -9.17 5.47
CA LYS A 100 5.87 -9.41 4.31
C LYS A 100 5.07 -9.61 3.01
N LYS A 101 3.99 -10.39 3.07
CA LYS A 101 3.10 -10.58 1.91
C LYS A 101 2.46 -9.27 1.45
N THR A 102 1.96 -8.44 2.36
CA THR A 102 1.38 -7.14 2.01
C THR A 102 2.41 -6.21 1.37
N ILE A 103 3.62 -6.13 1.90
CA ILE A 103 4.69 -5.32 1.27
C ILE A 103 4.96 -5.79 -0.16
N ILE A 104 5.06 -7.10 -0.39
CA ILE A 104 5.27 -7.68 -1.73
C ILE A 104 4.09 -7.34 -2.66
N VAL A 105 2.85 -7.49 -2.19
CA VAL A 105 1.64 -7.16 -2.96
C VAL A 105 1.66 -5.69 -3.37
N ASN A 106 1.98 -4.77 -2.47
CA ASN A 106 2.07 -3.35 -2.78
C ASN A 106 3.14 -3.05 -3.85
N TYR A 107 4.28 -3.76 -3.83
CA TYR A 107 5.31 -3.63 -4.87
C TYR A 107 4.84 -4.15 -6.23
N ILE A 108 4.09 -5.26 -6.24
CA ILE A 108 3.49 -5.81 -7.46
C ILE A 108 2.45 -4.84 -8.01
N ALA A 109 1.57 -4.31 -7.16
CA ALA A 109 0.57 -3.31 -7.54
C ALA A 109 1.24 -2.09 -8.19
N CYS A 110 2.28 -1.55 -7.54
CA CYS A 110 3.08 -0.45 -8.07
C CYS A 110 3.74 -0.78 -9.41
N GLY A 111 4.31 -1.98 -9.55
CA GLY A 111 4.94 -2.44 -10.78
C GLY A 111 3.94 -2.55 -11.94
N LEU A 112 2.72 -3.01 -11.67
CA LEU A 112 1.64 -3.04 -12.65
C LEU A 112 1.22 -1.63 -13.06
N THR A 113 1.14 -0.68 -12.12
CA THR A 113 0.87 0.73 -12.46
C THR A 113 1.99 1.37 -13.29
N VAL A 114 3.25 0.96 -13.10
CA VAL A 114 4.36 1.37 -13.98
C VAL A 114 4.11 0.86 -15.41
N CYS A 115 3.77 -0.43 -15.56
CA CYS A 115 3.51 -1.03 -16.87
C CYS A 115 2.33 -0.39 -17.62
N LEU A 116 1.35 0.15 -16.90
CA LEU A 116 0.14 0.73 -17.49
C LEU A 116 0.27 2.21 -17.92
N GLY A 117 1.38 2.88 -17.62
CA GLY A 117 1.55 4.27 -18.06
C GLY A 117 2.67 5.07 -17.40
N PHE A 118 3.71 4.41 -16.86
CA PHE A 118 4.88 5.00 -16.19
C PHE A 118 4.59 5.87 -14.94
N LEU A 119 3.31 6.14 -14.61
CA LEU A 119 2.88 6.86 -13.42
C LEU A 119 3.30 6.17 -12.11
N GLY A 120 3.56 4.86 -12.15
CA GLY A 120 4.03 4.08 -10.99
C GLY A 120 5.49 4.31 -10.59
N LEU A 121 6.32 5.02 -11.38
CA LEU A 121 7.75 5.15 -11.07
C LEU A 121 8.02 5.98 -9.81
N VAL A 122 7.28 7.07 -9.63
CA VAL A 122 7.36 7.95 -8.47
C VAL A 122 6.97 7.22 -7.17
N PRO A 123 5.78 6.57 -7.08
CA PRO A 123 5.42 5.82 -5.87
C PRO A 123 6.37 4.64 -5.62
N LEU A 124 6.90 3.99 -6.66
CA LEU A 124 7.89 2.92 -6.52
C LEU A 124 9.16 3.41 -5.83
N PHE A 125 9.70 4.54 -6.27
CA PHE A 125 10.90 5.13 -5.66
C PHE A 125 10.66 5.48 -4.18
N PHE A 126 9.51 6.04 -3.87
CA PHE A 126 9.12 6.37 -2.50
C PHE A 126 8.97 5.12 -1.61
N MET A 127 8.37 4.06 -2.14
CA MET A 127 8.26 2.79 -1.42
C MET A 127 9.61 2.15 -1.16
N ILE A 128 10.50 2.07 -2.17
CA ILE A 128 11.87 1.53 -1.99
C ILE A 128 12.62 2.32 -0.91
N SER A 129 12.59 3.64 -0.98
CA SER A 129 13.29 4.52 -0.03
C SER A 129 12.77 4.32 1.40
N GLY A 130 11.46 4.24 1.59
CA GLY A 130 10.88 4.06 2.93
C GLY A 130 11.04 2.64 3.49
N THR A 131 10.94 1.58 2.67
CA THR A 131 11.21 0.20 3.12
C THR A 131 12.68 0.03 3.54
N LYS A 132 13.62 0.60 2.78
CA LYS A 132 15.05 0.59 3.13
C LYS A 132 15.30 1.26 4.48
N GLN A 133 14.65 2.40 4.72
CA GLN A 133 14.76 3.09 6.01
C GLN A 133 14.18 2.25 7.16
N TYR A 134 13.00 1.64 6.96
CA TYR A 134 12.38 0.79 7.97
C TYR A 134 13.31 -0.37 8.39
N ASN A 135 13.89 -1.08 7.42
CA ASN A 135 14.82 -2.18 7.70
C ASN A 135 16.06 -1.70 8.46
N PHE A 136 16.59 -0.53 8.11
CA PHE A 136 17.74 0.06 8.80
C PHE A 136 17.41 0.40 10.27
N ASP A 137 16.27 1.03 10.51
CA ASP A 137 15.82 1.39 11.86
C ASP A 137 15.54 0.14 12.72
N ARG A 138 15.00 -0.92 12.10
CA ARG A 138 14.80 -2.23 12.75
C ARG A 138 16.13 -2.85 13.20
N LEU A 139 17.17 -2.78 12.38
CA LEU A 139 18.51 -3.30 12.73
C LEU A 139 19.14 -2.51 13.90
N ILE A 140 18.97 -1.18 13.92
CA ILE A 140 19.46 -0.34 15.03
C ILE A 140 18.77 -0.72 16.35
N GLU A 141 17.45 -0.92 16.33
CA GLU A 141 16.70 -1.29 17.52
C GLU A 141 17.07 -2.68 18.05
N GLN A 142 17.28 -3.66 17.16
CA GLN A 142 17.78 -4.98 17.54
C GLN A 142 19.16 -4.91 18.21
N ASN A 143 20.07 -4.10 17.66
CA ASN A 143 21.40 -3.91 18.24
C ASN A 143 21.39 -3.19 19.59
N LYS A 144 20.38 -2.34 19.85
CA LYS A 144 20.20 -1.70 21.16
C LYS A 144 19.66 -2.66 22.22
N ASN A 145 18.82 -3.62 21.84
CA ASN A 145 18.23 -4.59 22.77
C ASN A 145 19.16 -5.77 23.09
N ASN A 146 20.23 -5.97 22.30
CA ASN A 146 21.25 -6.99 22.51
C ASN A 146 22.49 -6.49 23.30
N LYS A 147 22.45 -5.25 23.80
CA LYS A 147 23.44 -4.67 24.71
C LYS A 147 22.80 -4.45 26.07
#